data_AF-A0A3M1J0J9-F1
#
_entry.id   AF-A0A3M1J0J9-F1
#
_cell.length_a   1.000
_cell.length_b   1.000
_cell.length_c   1.000
_cell.angle_alpha   90.00
_cell.angle_beta   90.00
_cell.angle_gamma   90.00
#
_symmetry.space_group_name_H-M   'P 1'
#
loop_
_entity.id
_entity.type
_entity.pdbx_description
1 polymer ?
#
loop_
_entity_poly.entity_id
_entity_poly.type
_entity_poly.pdbx_seq_one_letter_code
_entity_poly.pdbx_strand_id
1 'polypeptide(L)'
;MNPNRVLVVTGMHRSGTSLAAGRLQTSGVPMGRQLLPPNRGNPRGYFEDAGLVAFHEQLLQARGLDMLVTAPFAFEPLPAELAQARQLVAARDGAPLWGWKDPRTSLFLDFWH
;
A
#
# COMPACT_ATOMS: atom_id res chain seq x y z
N MET A 1 -9.31 -23.73 0.93
CA MET A 1 -9.34 -22.38 1.52
C MET A 1 -9.53 -21.40 0.38
N ASN A 2 -10.54 -20.53 0.42
CA ASN A 2 -10.68 -19.51 -0.61
C ASN A 2 -9.46 -18.57 -0.56
N PRO A 3 -8.93 -18.13 -1.71
CA PRO A 3 -7.86 -17.13 -1.72
C PRO A 3 -8.34 -15.88 -0.97
N ASN A 4 -7.48 -15.34 -0.10
CA ASN A 4 -7.77 -14.10 0.61
C ASN A 4 -7.98 -12.98 -0.42
N ARG A 5 -9.12 -12.29 -0.34
CA ARG A 5 -9.36 -11.13 -1.22
C ARG A 5 -8.64 -9.92 -0.66
N VAL A 6 -7.98 -9.19 -1.55
CA VAL A 6 -7.17 -8.03 -1.21
C VAL A 6 -7.79 -6.79 -1.86
N LEU A 7 -8.05 -5.75 -1.06
CA LEU A 7 -8.48 -4.45 -1.54
C LEU A 7 -7.32 -3.46 -1.51
N VAL A 8 -6.96 -2.95 -2.69
CA VAL A 8 -5.94 -1.91 -2.82
C VAL A 8 -6.64 -0.56 -2.99
N VAL A 9 -6.39 0.36 -2.07
CA VAL A 9 -6.82 1.76 -2.19
C VAL A 9 -5.62 2.59 -2.61
N THR A 10 -5.61 3.04 -3.86
CA THR A 10 -4.53 3.86 -4.40
C THR A 10 -5.08 5.05 -5.19
N GLY A 11 -4.20 5.97 -5.56
CA GLY A 11 -4.51 7.22 -6.23
C GLY A 11 -3.66 8.36 -5.67
N MET A 12 -3.24 9.26 -6.55
CA MET A 12 -2.37 10.40 -6.21
C MET A 12 -2.98 11.27 -5.11
N HIS A 13 -2.16 12.08 -4.44
CA HIS A 13 -2.57 12.90 -3.30
C HIS A 13 -3.84 13.69 -3.58
N ARG A 14 -4.65 13.90 -2.53
CA ARG A 14 -5.90 14.68 -2.57
C ARG A 14 -7.03 14.06 -3.41
N SER A 15 -6.91 12.79 -3.82
CA SER A 15 -7.95 12.01 -4.53
C SER A 15 -9.02 11.37 -3.63
N GLY A 16 -8.96 11.58 -2.31
CA GLY A 16 -9.92 10.98 -1.38
C GLY A 16 -9.58 9.54 -0.95
N THR A 17 -8.39 9.03 -1.25
CA THR A 17 -7.94 7.68 -0.81
C THR A 17 -8.03 7.47 0.70
N SER A 18 -7.71 8.48 1.53
CA SER A 18 -7.88 8.37 2.98
C SER A 18 -9.34 8.29 3.42
N LEU A 19 -10.28 8.94 2.69
CA LEU A 19 -11.72 8.78 2.96
C LEU A 19 -12.17 7.36 2.64
N ALA A 20 -11.78 6.82 1.48
CA ALA A 20 -12.11 5.46 1.07
C ALA A 20 -11.55 4.42 2.05
N ALA A 21 -10.26 4.54 2.39
CA ALA A 21 -9.60 3.64 3.33
C ALA A 21 -10.20 3.71 4.74
N GLY A 22 -10.49 4.91 5.25
CA GLY A 22 -11.17 5.08 6.53
C GLY A 22 -12.55 4.46 6.55
N ARG A 23 -13.33 4.59 5.46
CA ARG A 23 -14.66 3.96 5.34
C ARG A 23 -14.55 2.43 5.37
N LEU A 24 -13.66 1.85 4.57
CA LEU A 24 -13.40 0.41 4.56
C LEU A 24 -13.02 -0.11 5.96
N GLN A 25 -12.14 0.61 6.66
CA GLN A 25 -11.76 0.25 8.02
C GLN A 25 -12.96 0.28 8.98
N THR A 26 -13.76 1.35 8.95
CA THR A 26 -14.96 1.44 9.80
C THR A 26 -16.03 0.41 9.46
N SER A 27 -16.02 -0.12 8.23
CA SER A 27 -16.88 -1.22 7.77
C SER A 27 -16.35 -2.62 8.12
N GLY A 28 -15.23 -2.70 8.85
CA GLY A 28 -14.68 -3.97 9.33
C GLY A 28 -13.64 -4.61 8.41
N VAL A 29 -13.16 -3.91 7.37
CA VAL A 29 -12.04 -4.38 6.55
C VAL A 29 -10.71 -4.00 7.23
N PRO A 30 -9.83 -4.94 7.58
CA PRO A 30 -8.50 -4.61 8.09
C PRO A 30 -7.69 -3.89 7.01
N MET A 31 -7.35 -2.61 7.24
CA MET A 31 -6.63 -1.75 6.28
C MET A 31 -5.12 -1.66 6.56
N GLY A 32 -4.50 -2.77 6.94
CA GLY A 32 -3.08 -2.85 7.33
C GLY A 32 -2.87 -3.44 8.73
N ARG A 33 -1.63 -3.82 9.04
CA ARG A 33 -1.23 -4.37 10.35
C ARG A 33 -0.79 -3.30 11.33
N GLN A 34 -0.01 -2.34 10.83
CA GLN A 34 0.51 -1.23 11.61
C GLN A 34 0.30 0.05 10.82
N LEU A 35 -0.66 0.86 11.26
CA LEU A 35 -0.99 2.10 10.57
C LEU A 35 -0.04 3.22 10.98
N LEU A 36 0.34 4.04 10.00
CA LEU A 36 1.04 5.29 10.27
C LEU A 36 0.18 6.20 11.17
N PRO A 37 0.78 6.87 12.17
CA PRO A 37 0.03 7.71 13.09
C PRO A 37 -0.55 8.94 12.36
N PRO A 38 -1.69 9.46 12.83
CA PRO A 38 -2.21 10.75 12.36
C PRO A 38 -1.24 11.89 12.69
N ASN A 39 -1.29 12.97 11.93
CA ASN A 39 -0.51 14.18 12.18
C ASN A 39 -1.34 15.43 11.86
N ARG A 40 -0.74 16.63 11.97
CA ARG A 40 -1.43 17.91 11.67
C ARG A 40 -1.97 18.00 10.23
N GLY A 41 -1.30 17.38 9.26
CA GLY A 41 -1.72 17.35 7.86
C GLY A 41 -2.88 16.39 7.58
N ASN A 42 -3.05 15.36 8.41
CA ASN A 42 -4.19 14.46 8.35
C ASN A 42 -4.59 13.96 9.76
N PRO A 43 -5.40 14.75 10.48
CA PRO A 43 -5.77 14.43 11.87
C PRO A 43 -6.58 13.15 12.02
N ARG A 44 -7.27 12.70 10.96
CA ARG A 44 -8.06 11.45 10.95
C ARG A 44 -7.22 10.21 10.64
N GLY A 45 -5.94 10.38 10.32
CA GLY A 45 -5.04 9.30 9.94
C GLY A 45 -5.01 9.06 8.43
N TYR A 46 -3.87 8.54 7.98
CA TYR A 46 -3.65 8.24 6.56
C TYR A 46 -4.20 6.89 6.14
N PHE A 47 -4.44 5.99 7.11
CA PHE A 47 -4.81 4.59 6.90
C PHE A 47 -3.79 3.82 6.05
N GLU A 48 -2.53 4.22 6.15
CA GLU A 48 -1.40 3.64 5.43
C GLU A 48 -0.69 2.62 6.30
N ASP A 49 -0.43 1.44 5.74
CA ASP A 49 0.35 0.41 6.39
C ASP A 49 1.84 0.74 6.32
N ALA A 50 2.48 0.88 7.48
CA ALA A 50 3.87 1.30 7.60
C ALA A 50 4.85 0.35 6.88
N GLY A 51 4.58 -0.96 6.87
CA GLY A 51 5.43 -1.94 6.21
C GLY A 51 5.34 -1.85 4.68
N LEU A 52 4.14 -1.63 4.15
CA LEU A 52 3.95 -1.43 2.71
C LEU A 52 4.47 -0.08 2.23
N VAL A 53 4.27 0.99 3.02
CA VAL A 53 4.85 2.31 2.70
C VAL A 53 6.37 2.22 2.64
N ALA A 54 7.00 1.64 3.68
CA ALA A 54 8.45 1.48 3.71
C ALA A 54 8.96 0.65 2.53
N PHE A 55 8.24 -0.42 2.17
CA PHE A 55 8.57 -1.23 1.01
C PHE A 55 8.54 -0.42 -0.30
N HIS A 56 7.45 0.29 -0.60
CA HIS A 56 7.38 1.10 -1.83
C HIS A 56 8.41 2.22 -1.84
N GLU A 57 8.69 2.87 -0.70
CA GLU A 57 9.74 3.89 -0.59
C GLU A 57 11.12 3.31 -0.89
N GLN A 58 11.43 2.11 -0.38
CA GLN A 58 12.67 1.40 -0.69
C GLN A 58 12.80 1.06 -2.18
N LEU A 59 11.73 0.59 -2.82
CA LEU A 59 11.73 0.28 -4.26
C LEU A 59 12.06 1.51 -5.11
N LEU A 60 11.45 2.66 -4.79
CA LEU A 60 11.69 3.92 -5.47
C LEU A 60 13.12 4.42 -5.23
N GLN A 61 13.57 4.44 -3.97
CA GLN A 61 14.91 4.88 -3.60
C GLN A 61 16.00 4.04 -4.26
N ALA A 62 15.82 2.71 -4.35
CA ALA A 62 16.75 1.82 -5.04
C ALA A 62 16.91 2.13 -6.54
N ARG A 63 15.96 2.88 -7.11
CA ARG A 63 15.94 3.31 -8.52
C ARG A 63 16.25 4.81 -8.66
N GLY A 64 16.69 5.47 -7.59
CA GLY A 64 16.98 6.90 -7.59
C GLY A 64 15.74 7.80 -7.72
N LEU A 65 14.56 7.27 -7.40
CA LEU A 65 13.29 7.95 -7.50
C LEU A 65 12.71 8.23 -6.11
N ASP A 66 11.78 9.19 -6.07
CA ASP A 66 10.88 9.38 -4.95
C ASP A 66 9.42 9.22 -5.41
N MET A 67 8.47 9.56 -4.54
CA MET A 67 7.05 9.47 -4.82
C MET A 67 6.55 10.42 -5.93
N LEU A 68 7.29 11.48 -6.24
CA LEU A 68 7.01 12.44 -7.31
C LEU A 68 7.70 11.98 -8.60
N VAL A 69 7.36 10.77 -9.06
CA VAL A 69 7.86 10.25 -10.32
C VAL A 69 7.39 11.15 -11.47
N THR A 70 8.31 11.92 -12.05
CA THR A 70 8.02 12.91 -13.11
C THR A 70 8.27 12.40 -14.53
N ALA A 71 8.80 11.18 -14.67
CA ALA A 71 9.12 10.55 -15.96
C ALA A 71 8.39 9.20 -16.08
N PRO A 72 8.19 8.66 -17.30
CA PRO A 72 7.66 7.31 -17.46
C PRO A 72 8.46 6.30 -16.63
N PHE A 73 7.76 5.57 -15.78
CA PHE A 73 8.33 4.58 -14.88
C PHE A 73 7.69 3.23 -15.13
N ALA A 74 8.51 2.28 -15.56
CA ALA A 74 8.15 0.88 -15.64
C ALA A 74 8.88 0.14 -14.50
N PHE A 75 8.11 -0.50 -13.63
CA PHE A 75 8.69 -1.20 -12.50
C PHE A 75 9.00 -2.66 -12.87
N GLU A 76 10.30 -2.98 -12.92
CA GLU A 76 10.79 -4.34 -13.05
C GLU A 76 11.28 -4.83 -11.67
N PRO A 77 10.62 -5.84 -11.07
CA PRO A 77 10.98 -6.32 -9.74
C PRO A 77 12.18 -7.27 -9.77
N LEU A 78 13.07 -7.13 -8.79
CA LEU A 78 14.11 -8.10 -8.50
C LEU A 78 13.54 -9.30 -7.73
N PRO A 79 14.16 -10.50 -7.81
CA PRO A 79 13.70 -11.68 -7.08
C PRO A 79 13.56 -11.46 -5.56
N ALA A 80 14.45 -10.68 -4.96
CA ALA A 80 14.39 -10.34 -3.54
C ALA A 80 13.18 -9.44 -3.20
N GLU A 81 12.81 -8.52 -4.08
CA GLU A 81 11.66 -7.61 -3.91
C GLU A 81 10.34 -8.40 -4.03
N LEU A 82 10.28 -9.36 -4.96
CA LEU A 82 9.16 -10.31 -5.05
C LEU A 82 9.01 -11.14 -3.78
N ALA A 83 10.12 -11.65 -3.24
CA ALA A 83 10.10 -12.42 -1.99
C ALA A 83 9.61 -11.58 -0.80
N GLN A 84 10.08 -10.34 -0.69
CA GLN A 84 9.66 -9.40 0.36
C GLN A 84 8.17 -9.04 0.23
N ALA A 85 7.68 -8.77 -0.98
CA ALA A 85 6.26 -8.51 -1.23
C ALA A 85 5.38 -9.71 -0.83
N ARG A 86 5.80 -10.93 -1.16
CA ARG A 86 5.10 -12.15 -0.75
C ARG A 86 5.06 -12.30 0.77
N GLN A 87 6.15 -11.98 1.47
CA GLN A 87 6.18 -12.00 2.94
C GLN A 87 5.23 -10.96 3.55
N LEU A 88 5.14 -9.77 2.95
CA LEU A 88 4.17 -8.75 3.37
C LEU A 88 2.75 -9.29 3.20
N VAL A 89 2.39 -9.84 2.04
CA VAL A 89 1.04 -10.41 1.84
C VAL A 89 0.77 -11.57 2.80
N ALA A 90 1.70 -12.52 2.94
CA ALA A 90 1.55 -13.69 3.80
C ALA A 90 1.43 -13.33 5.29
N ALA A 91 2.05 -12.24 5.75
CA ALA A 91 1.88 -11.76 7.12
C ALA A 91 0.43 -11.32 7.45
N ARG A 92 -0.46 -11.29 6.45
CA ARG A 92 -1.88 -10.94 6.58
C ARG A 92 -2.80 -12.13 6.29
N ASP A 93 -2.23 -13.34 6.25
CA ASP A 93 -3.01 -14.57 6.23
C ASP A 93 -3.90 -14.70 7.45
N GLY A 94 -5.12 -15.21 7.22
CA GLY A 94 -6.15 -15.40 8.25
C GLY A 94 -7.35 -14.45 8.12
N ALA A 95 -7.25 -13.37 7.34
CA ALA A 95 -8.38 -12.49 7.04
C ALA A 95 -8.97 -12.84 5.66
N PRO A 96 -10.25 -13.26 5.56
CA PRO A 96 -10.88 -13.60 4.26
C PRO A 96 -10.99 -12.38 3.31
N LEU A 97 -10.90 -11.18 3.88
CA LEU A 97 -10.83 -9.90 3.21
C LEU A 97 -9.92 -8.97 4.02
N TRP A 98 -8.94 -8.36 3.35
CA TRP A 98 -8.13 -7.28 3.93
C TRP A 98 -7.74 -6.30 2.83
N GLY A 99 -7.12 -5.19 3.21
CA GLY A 99 -6.62 -4.23 2.24
C GLY A 99 -5.49 -3.37 2.76
N TRP A 100 -4.95 -2.55 1.88
CA TRP A 100 -4.04 -1.48 2.24
C TRP A 100 -4.37 -0.23 1.44
N LYS A 101 -3.97 0.91 1.99
CA LYS A 101 -3.90 2.16 1.25
C LYS A 101 -2.46 2.59 1.15
N ASP A 102 -2.05 2.99 -0.05
CA ASP A 102 -0.81 3.71 -0.30
C ASP A 102 -0.91 4.39 -1.69
N PRO A 103 -0.79 5.72 -1.80
CA PRO A 103 -0.76 6.42 -3.09
C PRO A 103 0.31 5.88 -4.04
N ARG A 104 1.46 5.46 -3.52
CA ARG A 104 2.61 4.97 -4.31
C ARG A 104 2.27 3.66 -5.00
N THR A 105 1.33 2.87 -4.49
CA THR A 105 0.90 1.62 -5.13
C THR A 105 0.39 1.84 -6.56
N SER A 106 -0.04 3.06 -6.94
CA SER A 106 -0.41 3.33 -8.33
C SER A 106 0.75 3.16 -9.32
N LEU A 107 1.99 3.27 -8.84
CA LEU A 107 3.22 3.05 -9.63
C LEU A 107 3.60 1.57 -9.76
N PHE A 108 2.93 0.69 -9.01
CA PHE A 108 3.28 -0.72 -8.85
C PHE A 108 2.08 -1.65 -9.13
N LEU A 109 1.01 -1.17 -9.79
CA LEU A 109 -0.21 -1.96 -9.97
C LEU A 109 0.04 -3.28 -10.70
N ASP A 110 0.81 -3.23 -11.79
CA ASP A 110 1.16 -4.43 -12.58
C ASP A 110 2.02 -5.43 -11.79
N PHE A 111 2.74 -4.96 -10.77
CA PHE A 111 3.51 -5.82 -9.87
C PHE A 111 2.66 -6.55 -8.82
N TRP A 112 1.50 -5.98 -8.45
CA TRP A 112 0.62 -6.52 -7.43
C TRP A 112 -0.53 -7.38 -7.97
N HIS A 113 -0.68 -7.49 -9.30
CA HIS A 113 -1.72 -8.29 -9.96
C HIS A 113 -1.29 -9.74 -10.21
#